data_AF-A0A7X7PPT4-F1
#
_entry.id   AF-A0A7X7PPT4-F1
#
_cell.length_a   1.000
_cell.length_b   1.000
_cell.length_c   1.000
_cell.angle_alpha   90.00
_cell.angle_beta   90.00
_cell.angle_gamma   90.00
#
_symmetry.space_group_name_H-M   'P 1'
#
loop_
_entity.id
_entity.type
_entity.pdbx_description
1 polymer ?
#
loop_
_entity_poly.entity_id
_entity_poly.type
_entity_poly.pdbx_seq_one_letter_code
_entity_poly.pdbx_strand_id
1 'polypeptide(L)' 'MPTKRTNEGGLAGRLRDAGYRLTRQRLAVLTAVEESATGLSAAELLEAARRHCEQVGLATVYRTLDLLDEIGG' A
#
# COMPACT_ATOMS: atom_id res chain seq x y z
N MET A 1 8.77 23.44 -9.19
CA MET A 1 7.48 22.72 -9.30
C MET A 1 7.82 21.25 -9.55
N PRO A 2 7.76 20.34 -8.56
CA PRO A 2 8.12 18.95 -8.82
C PRO A 2 6.97 18.27 -9.58
N THR A 3 7.36 17.67 -10.70
CA THR A 3 6.50 17.00 -11.67
C THR A 3 5.92 15.72 -11.10
N LYS A 4 4.59 15.68 -11.05
CA LYS A 4 3.75 14.48 -10.94
C LYS A 4 4.10 13.54 -12.10
N ARG A 5 5.02 12.59 -11.91
CA ARG A 5 5.21 11.50 -12.88
C ARG A 5 4.19 10.41 -12.57
N THR A 6 3.12 10.48 -13.33
CA THR A 6 2.20 9.39 -13.67
C THR A 6 2.97 8.09 -13.86
N ASN A 7 2.67 7.08 -13.05
CA ASN A 7 2.92 5.68 -13.41
C ASN A 7 1.54 5.06 -13.63
N GLU A 8 1.33 4.50 -14.81
CA GLU A 8 0.05 3.92 -15.22
C GLU A 8 -0.20 2.67 -14.37
N GLY A 9 -1.23 2.74 -13.52
CA GLY A 9 -1.51 1.76 -12.47
C GLY A 9 -0.77 2.09 -11.16
N GLY A 10 -1.50 2.66 -10.18
CA GLY A 10 -0.98 2.84 -8.81
C GLY A 10 -0.50 1.52 -8.18
N LEU A 11 -0.10 1.54 -6.92
CA LEU A 11 0.45 0.34 -6.25
C LEU A 11 -0.49 -0.88 -6.34
N ALA A 12 -1.81 -0.63 -6.29
CA ALA A 12 -2.83 -1.65 -6.51
C ALA A 12 -2.83 -2.22 -7.94
N GLY A 13 -2.59 -1.41 -8.97
CA GLY A 13 -2.47 -1.87 -10.35
C GLY A 13 -1.30 -2.84 -10.49
N ARG A 14 -0.11 -2.42 -10.02
CA ARG A 14 1.11 -3.24 -10.06
C ARG A 14 0.95 -4.61 -9.39
N LEU A 15 0.32 -4.64 -8.21
CA LEU A 15 0.05 -5.90 -7.50
C LEU A 15 -0.94 -6.80 -8.25
N ARG A 16 -1.95 -6.22 -8.91
CA ARG A 16 -2.92 -6.97 -9.72
C ARG A 16 -2.26 -7.57 -10.94
N ASP A 17 -1.42 -6.79 -11.63
CA ASP A 17 -0.73 -7.22 -12.85
C ASP A 17 0.31 -8.31 -12.55
N ALA A 18 0.89 -8.29 -11.35
CA ALA A 18 1.72 -9.37 -10.82
C ALA A 18 0.93 -10.60 -10.33
N GLY A 19 -0.41 -10.62 -10.46
CA GLY A 19 -1.27 -11.76 -10.13
C GLY A 19 -1.67 -11.87 -8.65
N TYR A 20 -1.35 -10.87 -7.81
CA TYR A 20 -1.73 -10.90 -6.40
C TYR A 20 -3.19 -10.51 -6.18
N ARG A 21 -3.85 -11.25 -5.27
CA ARG A 21 -5.21 -10.93 -4.86
C ARG A 21 -5.25 -9.65 -4.01
N LEU A 22 -6.09 -8.69 -4.40
CA LEU A 22 -6.34 -7.44 -3.69
C LEU A 22 -7.58 -7.55 -2.79
N THR A 23 -7.38 -7.89 -1.52
CA THR A 23 -8.43 -7.86 -0.51
C THR A 23 -8.68 -6.42 -0.04
N ARG A 24 -9.83 -6.18 0.61
CA ARG A 24 -10.16 -4.86 1.20
C ARG A 24 -9.07 -4.34 2.15
N GLN A 25 -8.48 -5.24 2.95
CA GLN A 25 -7.40 -4.88 3.87
C GLN A 25 -6.11 -4.48 3.12
N ARG A 26 -5.73 -5.21 2.07
CA ARG A 26 -4.55 -4.85 1.26
C ARG A 26 -4.77 -3.50 0.58
N LEU A 27 -5.93 -3.29 -0.02
CA LEU A 27 -6.28 -1.99 -0.62
C LEU A 27 -6.16 -0.85 0.39
N ALA A 28 -6.66 -1.03 1.61
CA ALA A 28 -6.53 -0.02 2.67
C ALA A 28 -5.06 0.33 3.00
N VAL A 29 -4.18 -0.68 3.05
CA VAL A 29 -2.73 -0.45 3.24
C VAL A 29 -2.14 0.30 2.04
N LEU A 30 -2.45 -0.11 0.81
CA LEU A 30 -1.93 0.53 -0.40
C LEU A 30 -2.38 1.99 -0.53
N THR A 31 -3.67 2.26 -0.26
CA THR A 31 -4.20 3.62 -0.22
C THR A 31 -3.48 4.46 0.83
N ALA A 32 -3.24 3.91 2.03
CA ALA A 32 -2.49 4.62 3.07
C ALA A 32 -1.04 4.90 2.63
N VAL A 33 -0.37 3.99 1.92
CA VAL A 33 0.98 4.25 1.36
C VAL A 33 0.94 5.36 0.32
N GLU A 34 -0.03 5.35 -0.59
CA GLU A 34 -0.18 6.36 -1.66
C GLU A 34 -0.56 7.75 -1.12
N GLU A 35 -1.36 7.82 -0.06
CA GLU A 35 -1.76 9.06 0.59
C GLU A 35 -0.68 9.67 1.48
N SER A 36 0.27 8.85 1.94
CA SER A 36 1.28 9.30 2.89
C SER A 36 2.48 9.92 2.17
N ALA A 37 2.93 11.06 2.69
CA ALA A 37 4.28 11.53 2.37
C ALA A 37 5.29 10.47 2.87
N THR A 38 6.32 10.19 2.07
CA THR A 38 7.31 9.14 2.32
C THR A 38 7.79 9.08 3.78
N GLY A 39 7.93 7.88 4.34
CA GLY A 39 8.61 7.67 5.62
C GLY A 39 7.74 7.27 6.81
N LEU A 40 6.52 6.76 6.59
CA LEU A 40 5.76 6.17 7.70
C LEU A 40 6.42 4.90 8.23
N SER A 41 6.47 4.77 9.56
CA SER A 41 6.70 3.48 10.21
C SER A 41 5.53 2.53 9.95
N ALA A 42 5.74 1.22 10.15
CA ALA A 42 4.68 0.22 10.00
C ALA A 42 3.49 0.46 10.95
N ALA A 43 3.73 1.00 12.14
CA ALA A 43 2.69 1.34 13.09
C ALA A 43 1.87 2.56 12.64
N GLU A 44 2.52 3.61 12.13
CA GLU A 44 1.82 4.77 11.58
C GLU A 44 1.04 4.41 10.32
N LEU A 45 1.60 3.54 9.48
CA LEU A 45 0.92 3.03 8.30
C LEU A 45 -0.30 2.17 8.67
N LEU A 46 -0.21 1.37 9.74
CA LEU A 46 -1.35 0.63 10.27
C LEU A 46 -2.50 1.57 10.67
N GLU A 47 -2.19 2.62 11.44
CA GLU A 47 -3.19 3.58 11.88
C GLU A 47 -3.79 4.36 10.70
N ALA A 48 -2.97 4.74 9.71
CA ALA A 48 -3.44 5.35 8.49
C ALA A 48 -4.36 4.42 7.68
N ALA A 49 -4.01 3.14 7.55
CA ALA A 49 -4.81 2.12 6.85
C ALA A 49 -6.13 1.82 7.57
N ARG A 50 -6.15 1.87 8.91
CA ARG A 50 -7.36 1.66 9.71
C ARG A 50 -8.45 2.70 9.45
N ARG A 51 -8.09 3.90 8.98
CA ARG A 51 -9.06 4.91 8.50
C ARG A 51 -9.88 4.42 7.30
N HIS A 52 -9.31 3.51 6.50
CA HIS A 52 -9.95 2.91 5.33
C HIS A 52 -10.55 1.53 5.64
N CYS A 53 -9.93 0.76 6.54
CA CYS A 53 -10.42 -0.53 6.99
C CYS A 53 -9.96 -0.85 8.43
N GLU A 54 -10.87 -0.69 9.39
CA GLU A 54 -10.59 -0.88 10.83
C GLU A 54 -10.02 -2.27 11.20
N GLN A 55 -10.38 -3.30 10.42
CA GLN A 55 -9.95 -4.69 10.62
C GLN A 55 -8.52 -4.97 10.17
N VAL A 56 -7.81 -3.98 9.62
CA VAL A 56 -6.40 -4.15 9.24
C VAL A 56 -5.57 -4.38 10.50
N GLY A 57 -4.74 -5.43 10.43
CA GLY A 57 -3.75 -5.74 11.45
C GLY A 57 -2.33 -5.56 10.92
N LEU A 58 -1.38 -5.48 11.85
CA LEU A 58 0.04 -5.24 11.54
C LEU A 58 0.63 -6.32 10.62
N ALA A 59 0.21 -7.58 10.75
CA ALA A 59 0.62 -8.66 9.85
C ALA A 59 0.20 -8.42 8.39
N THR A 60 -0.95 -7.79 8.16
CA THR A 60 -1.40 -7.43 6.81
C THR A 60 -0.59 -6.26 6.25
N VAL A 61 -0.17 -5.32 7.11
CA VAL A 61 0.73 -4.22 6.71
C VAL A 61 2.04 -4.78 6.18
N TYR A 62 2.76 -5.58 7.00
CA TYR A 62 4.03 -6.17 6.59
C TYR A 62 3.91 -7.02 5.33
N ARG A 63 2.94 -7.95 5.29
CA ARG A 63 2.72 -8.77 4.08
C ARG A 63 2.39 -7.97 2.84
N THR A 64 1.83 -6.77 2.97
CA THR A 64 1.55 -5.92 1.80
C THR A 64 2.80 -5.16 1.38
N LEU A 65 3.61 -4.70 2.34
CA LEU A 65 4.91 -4.08 2.07
C LEU A 65 5.89 -5.07 1.42
N ASP A 66 5.96 -6.31 1.92
CA ASP A 66 6.79 -7.38 1.34
C ASP A 66 6.43 -7.60 -0.13
N LEU A 67 5.13 -7.66 -0.45
CA LEU A 67 4.67 -7.80 -1.83
C LEU A 67 5.02 -6.60 -2.72
N LEU A 68 5.06 -5.38 -2.16
CA LEU A 68 5.46 -4.19 -2.90
C LEU A 68 6.97 -4.18 -3.16
N ASP A 69 7.77 -4.70 -2.23
CA ASP A 69 9.22 -4.88 -2.38
C ASP A 69 9.52 -5.95 -3.45
N GLU A 70 8.81 -7.09 -3.42
CA GLU A 70 8.94 -8.18 -4.41
C GLU A 70 8.71 -7.71 -5.86
N ILE A 71 7.80 -6.77 -6.09
CA ILE A 71 7.48 -6.25 -7.45
C ILE A 71 8.18 -4.93 -7.79
N GLY A 72 8.88 -4.33 -6.82
CA GLY A 72 9.53 -3.02 -6.93
C GLY A 72 11.05 -3.05 -6.86
N GLY A 73 11.63 -4.18 -6.45
CA GLY A 73 13.03 -4.51 -6.68
C GLY A 73 13.38 -4.68 -8.16
#